data_AF-A0A6G5RJ74-F1
#
_entry.id   AF-A0A6G5RJ74-F1
#
_cell.length_a   1.000
_cell.length_b   1.000
_cell.length_c   1.000
_cell.angle_alpha   90.00
_cell.angle_beta   90.00
_cell.angle_gamma   90.00
#
_symmetry.space_group_name_H-M   'P 1'
#
loop_
_entity.id
_entity.type
_entity.pdbx_description
1 polymer ?
#
loop_
_entity_poly.entity_id
_entity_poly.type
_entity_poly.pdbx_seq_one_letter_code
_entity_poly.pdbx_strand_id
1 'polypeptide(L)' 'MKLSRPVSWFLLAFGVWSWVIWITFVKNLVADGSGLAFDDGRPTAYFWVHLLLAVVSFVLGTAVGAIGLRGLRALRRTS' A
#
# COMPACT_ATOMS: atom_id res chain seq x y z
N MET A 1 -21.25 -13.50 -4.19
CA MET A 1 -21.40 -12.53 -5.29
C MET A 1 -20.08 -12.44 -6.04
N LYS A 2 -20.06 -12.47 -7.38
CA LYS A 2 -18.82 -12.29 -8.17
C LYS A 2 -18.56 -10.79 -8.35
N LEU A 3 -17.33 -10.34 -8.12
CA LEU A 3 -16.91 -8.98 -8.43
C LEU A 3 -17.03 -8.73 -9.94
N SER A 4 -17.54 -7.57 -10.33
CA SER A 4 -17.60 -7.19 -11.74
C SER A 4 -16.18 -6.94 -12.28
N ARG A 5 -16.02 -7.02 -13.60
CA ARG A 5 -14.73 -6.82 -14.27
C ARG A 5 -14.14 -5.42 -14.03
N PRO A 6 -14.92 -4.31 -14.11
CA PRO A 6 -14.41 -2.98 -13.81
C PRO A 6 -13.93 -2.84 -12.36
N VAL A 7 -14.70 -3.35 -11.39
CA VAL A 7 -14.33 -3.25 -9.97
C VAL A 7 -13.09 -4.08 -9.67
N SER A 8 -12.96 -5.27 -10.26
CA SER A 8 -11.75 -6.10 -10.09
C SER A 8 -10.49 -5.40 -10.58
N TRP A 9 -10.57 -4.69 -11.72
CA TRP A 9 -9.48 -3.86 -12.22
C TRP A 9 -9.19 -2.66 -11.32
N PHE A 10 -10.23 -1.97 -10.85
CA PHE A 10 -10.09 -0.86 -9.92
C PHE A 10 -9.34 -1.27 -8.65
N LEU A 11 -9.73 -2.39 -8.02
CA LEU A 11 -9.08 -2.90 -6.81
C LEU A 11 -7.61 -3.28 -7.07
N LEU A 12 -7.33 -3.89 -8.22
CA LEU A 12 -5.95 -4.22 -8.60
C LEU A 12 -5.10 -2.97 -8.80
N ALA A 13 -5.59 -2.00 -9.58
CA ALA A 13 -4.91 -0.73 -9.82
C ALA A 13 -4.70 0.05 -8.53
N PHE A 14 -5.72 0.09 -7.65
CA PHE A 14 -5.61 0.71 -6.33
C PHE A 14 -4.54 0.04 -5.46
N GLY A 15 -4.45 -1.28 -5.46
CA GLY A 15 -3.39 -2.01 -4.75
C GLY A 15 -1.99 -1.65 -5.26
N VAL A 16 -1.81 -1.59 -6.58
CA VAL A 16 -0.53 -1.18 -7.20
C VAL A 16 -0.19 0.28 -6.87
N TRP A 17 -1.17 1.18 -6.95
CA TRP A 17 -0.99 2.58 -6.58
C TRP A 17 -0.59 2.74 -5.11
N SER A 18 -1.23 1.97 -4.23
CA SER A 18 -0.92 1.94 -2.80
C SER A 18 0.55 1.57 -2.55
N TRP A 19 1.10 0.60 -3.30
CA TRP A 19 2.52 0.27 -3.22
C TRP A 19 3.42 1.47 -3.55
N VAL A 20 3.12 2.17 -4.65
CA VAL A 20 3.89 3.36 -5.07
C VAL A 20 3.91 4.41 -3.96
N ILE A 21 2.74 4.71 -3.37
CA ILE A 21 2.62 5.70 -2.30
C ILE A 21 3.43 5.30 -1.07
N TRP A 22 3.22 4.09 -0.54
CA TRP A 22 3.83 3.70 0.73
C TRP A 22 5.34 3.45 0.61
N ILE A 23 5.81 2.91 -0.51
CA ILE A 23 7.26 2.78 -0.76
C ILE A 23 7.91 4.17 -0.83
N THR A 24 7.30 5.10 -1.56
CA THR A 24 7.82 6.46 -1.69
C THR A 24 7.79 7.20 -0.35
N PHE A 25 6.71 7.04 0.41
CA PHE A 25 6.59 7.60 1.76
C PHE A 25 7.68 7.08 2.70
N VAL A 26 7.90 5.76 2.76
CA VAL A 26 8.95 5.17 3.62
C VAL A 26 10.34 5.66 3.20
N LYS A 27 10.62 5.78 1.89
CA LYS A 27 11.88 6.36 1.41
C LYS A 27 12.07 7.79 1.92
N ASN A 28 11.03 8.62 1.86
CA ASN A 28 11.08 10.00 2.35
C ASN A 28 11.17 10.07 3.88
N LEU A 29 10.52 9.15 4.59
CA LEU A 29 10.59 9.05 6.05
C LEU A 29 12.01 8.71 6.51
N VAL A 30 12.66 7.75 5.86
CA VAL A 30 14.05 7.36 6.16
C VAL A 30 15.04 8.45 5.74
N ALA A 31 14.76 9.17 4.66
CA ALA A 31 15.54 10.33 4.24
C ALA A 31 15.29 11.59 5.10
N ASP A 32 14.47 11.47 6.15
CA ASP A 32 14.09 12.56 7.05
C ASP A 32 13.53 13.79 6.32
N GLY A 33 12.69 13.58 5.30
CA GLY A 33 12.18 14.68 4.47
C GLY A 33 11.33 15.72 5.24
N SER A 34 10.86 15.39 6.44
CA SER A 34 10.16 16.33 7.33
C SER A 34 11.05 16.94 8.42
N GLY A 35 12.27 16.43 8.66
CA GLY A 35 13.14 16.80 9.77
C GLY A 35 12.64 16.34 11.15
N LEU A 36 11.67 15.43 11.20
CA LEU A 36 11.03 14.94 12.42
C LEU A 36 11.32 13.46 12.70
N ALA A 37 11.85 12.73 11.70
CA ALA A 37 12.04 11.30 11.81
C ALA A 37 13.21 10.95 12.73
N PHE A 38 14.23 11.80 12.78
CA PHE A 38 15.42 11.58 13.58
C PHE A 38 15.75 12.78 14.47
N ASP A 39 16.25 12.48 15.66
CA ASP A 39 16.79 13.45 16.62
C ASP A 39 18.17 12.95 17.05
N ASP A 40 19.22 13.70 16.73
CA ASP A 40 20.63 13.29 16.86
C ASP A 40 20.90 11.89 16.28
N GLY A 41 20.30 11.58 15.12
CA GLY A 41 20.43 10.29 14.43
C GLY A 41 19.65 9.13 15.06
N ARG A 42 18.89 9.37 16.14
CA ARG A 42 18.01 8.36 16.76
C ARG A 42 16.58 8.49 16.23
N PRO A 43 15.90 7.38 15.92
CA PRO A 43 14.53 7.43 15.44
C PRO A 43 13.58 7.92 16.54
N THR A 44 12.74 8.90 16.18
CA THR A 44 11.77 9.49 17.10
C THR A 44 10.47 8.68 17.17
N ALA A 45 9.56 9.05 18.08
CA ALA A 45 8.20 8.51 18.07
C ALA A 45 7.46 8.78 16.75
N TYR A 46 7.72 9.94 16.13
CA TYR A 46 7.15 10.29 14.82
C TYR A 46 7.54 9.25 13.77
N PHE A 47 8.82 8.86 13.71
CA PHE A 47 9.29 7.82 12.80
C PHE A 47 8.55 6.49 13.01
N TRP A 48 8.48 6.01 14.26
CA TRP A 48 7.88 4.71 14.54
C TRP A 48 6.38 4.65 14.25
N VAL A 49 5.64 5.70 14.60
CA VAL A 49 4.21 5.80 14.31
C VAL A 49 3.96 5.77 12.80
N HIS A 50 4.69 6.59 12.04
CA HIS A 50 4.49 6.67 10.61
C HIS A 50 4.98 5.43 9.87
N LEU A 51 6.06 4.80 10.32
CA LEU A 51 6.54 3.54 9.77
C LEU A 51 5.50 2.43 10.00
N LEU A 52 4.95 2.31 11.21
CA LEU A 52 3.88 1.36 11.51
C LEU A 52 2.66 1.58 10.62
N LEU A 53 2.19 2.83 10.53
CA LEU A 53 1.06 3.19 9.67
C LEU A 53 1.31 2.86 8.20
N ALA A 54 2.52 3.13 7.70
CA ALA A 54 2.90 2.83 6.33
C ALA A 54 2.94 1.32 6.07
N VAL A 55 3.50 0.52 6.99
CA VAL A 55 3.56 -0.95 6.87
C VAL A 55 2.15 -1.55 6.88
N VAL A 56 1.30 -1.16 7.84
CA VAL A 56 -0.08 -1.66 7.92
C VAL A 56 -0.86 -1.29 6.66
N SER A 57 -0.73 -0.04 6.21
CA SER A 57 -1.44 0.44 5.02
C SER A 57 -0.95 -0.24 3.73
N PHE A 58 0.36 -0.53 3.64
CA PHE A 58 0.93 -1.31 2.54
C PHE A 58 0.38 -2.74 2.49
N VAL A 59 0.28 -3.40 3.65
CA VAL A 59 -0.33 -4.75 3.75
C VAL A 59 -1.80 -4.71 3.32
N LEU A 60 -2.57 -3.74 3.80
CA LEU A 60 -3.98 -3.56 3.41
C LEU A 60 -4.12 -3.30 1.90
N GLY A 61 -3.29 -2.43 1.32
CA GLY A 61 -3.25 -2.19 -0.12
C GLY A 61 -2.92 -3.45 -0.92
N THR A 62 -1.99 -4.27 -0.43
CA THR A 62 -1.63 -5.56 -1.02
C THR A 62 -2.81 -6.53 -1.01
N ALA A 63 -3.52 -6.63 0.12
CA ALA A 63 -4.70 -7.47 0.25
C ALA A 63 -5.81 -7.04 -0.73
N VAL A 64 -6.05 -5.73 -0.85
CA VAL A 64 -7.00 -5.17 -1.83
C VAL A 64 -6.61 -5.52 -3.26
N GLY A 65 -5.33 -5.34 -3.62
CA GLY A 65 -4.81 -5.71 -4.93
C GLY A 65 -4.96 -7.21 -5.23
N ALA A 66 -4.69 -8.06 -4.23
CA ALA A 66 -4.87 -9.50 -4.34
C ALA A 66 -6.34 -9.90 -4.55
N ILE A 67 -7.29 -9.23 -3.90
CA ILE A 67 -8.73 -9.43 -4.15
C ILE A 67 -9.09 -9.06 -5.60
N GLY A 68 -8.61 -7.91 -6.09
CA GLY A 68 -8.79 -7.49 -7.48
C GLY A 68 -8.24 -8.53 -8.48
N LEU A 69 -7.02 -9.01 -8.24
CA LEU A 69 -6.38 -10.04 -9.07
C LEU A 69 -7.17 -11.36 -9.06
N ARG A 70 -7.66 -11.79 -7.90
CA ARG A 70 -8.52 -12.99 -7.77
C ARG A 70 -9.82 -12.80 -8.53
N GLY A 71 -10.43 -11.62 -8.48
CA GLY A 71 -11.63 -11.26 -9.25
C GLY A 71 -11.40 -11.40 -10.76
N LEU A 72 -10.31 -10.84 -11.29
CA LEU A 72 -9.95 -10.95 -12.71
C LEU A 72 -9.69 -12.39 -13.14
N ARG A 73 -8.97 -13.17 -12.32
CA ARG A 73 -8.70 -14.60 -12.59
C ARG A 73 -9.99 -15.43 -12.61
N ALA A 74 -10.93 -15.16 -11.72
CA ALA A 74 -12.22 -15.86 -11.68
C ALA A 74 -13.09 -15.57 -12.91
N LEU A 75 -13.11 -14.31 -13.38
CA LEU A 75 -13.84 -13.92 -14.58
C LEU A 75 -13.29 -14.57 -15.85
N ARG A 76 -11.95 -14.65 -15.97
CA ARG A 76 -11.28 -15.32 -17.11
C ARG A 76 -11.58 -16.81 -17.23
N ARG A 77 -11.97 -17.49 -16.15
CA ARG A 77 -12.34 -18.92 -16.18
C ARG A 77 -13.78 -19.16 -16.64
N THR A 78 -14.58 -18.11 -16.77
CA THR A 78 -16.01 -18.18 -17.07
C THR A 78 -16.40 -17.49 -18.37
N SER A 79 -15.43 -16.85 -19.04
CA SER A 79 -15.54 -16.34 -20.41
C SER A 79 -14.90 -17.33 -21.37
#